data_AF-A0A0D2ETE8-F1
#
_entry.id   AF-A0A0D2ETE8-F1
#
_cell.length_a   1.000
_cell.length_b   1.000
_cell.length_c   1.000
_cell.angle_alpha   90.00
_cell.angle_beta   90.00
_cell.angle_gamma   90.00
#
_symmetry.space_group_name_H-M   'P 1'
#
loop_
_entity.id
_entity.type
_entity.pdbx_description
1 polymer ?
#
loop_
_entity_poly.entity_id
_entity_poly.type
_entity_poly.pdbx_seq_one_letter_code
_entity_poly.pdbx_strand_id
1 'polypeptide(L)' 'MPSQGTPRRPENWLPEHDIFVRRQARNGEDVTSILILFETEYPNVKVSKEWIKERTNGSSYTR' A
#
# COMPACT_ATOMS: atom_id res chain seq x y z
N MET A 1 9.54 6.63 22.83
CA MET A 1 8.65 5.97 21.85
C MET A 1 8.93 6.64 20.51
N PRO A 2 9.50 5.97 19.50
CA PRO A 2 9.56 6.57 18.18
C PRO A 2 8.12 6.76 17.71
N SER A 3 7.74 8.01 17.49
CA SER A 3 6.45 8.39 16.92
C SER A 3 6.24 7.56 15.66
N GLN A 4 5.18 6.74 15.63
CA GLN A 4 4.64 6.19 14.39
C GLN A 4 4.30 7.39 13.51
N GLY A 5 5.25 7.79 12.67
CA GLY A 5 5.01 8.80 11.65
C GLY A 5 3.85 8.29 10.80
N THR A 6 2.85 9.13 10.60
CA THR A 6 1.80 8.87 9.62
C THR A 6 2.46 8.46 8.31
N PRO A 7 2.07 7.34 7.70
CA PRO A 7 2.73 6.91 6.48
C PRO A 7 2.58 8.01 5.43
N ARG A 8 3.73 8.48 4.94
CA ARG A 8 3.77 9.64 4.06
C ARG A 8 3.37 9.23 2.65
N ARG A 9 2.47 10.02 2.06
CA ARG A 9 2.12 9.88 0.65
C ARG A 9 3.34 10.08 -0.25
N PRO A 10 3.69 9.12 -1.14
CA PRO A 10 4.71 9.34 -2.16
C PRO A 10 4.29 10.45 -3.11
N GLU A 11 5.25 11.28 -3.53
CA GLU A 11 4.99 12.44 -4.40
C GLU A 11 4.47 12.02 -5.78
N ASN A 12 4.95 10.90 -6.29
CA ASN A 12 4.52 10.30 -7.55
C ASN A 12 3.41 9.26 -7.37
N TRP A 13 2.61 9.33 -6.29
CA TRP A 13 1.50 8.39 -6.07
C TRP A 13 0.29 8.70 -6.95
N LEU A 14 -0.02 7.78 -7.87
CA LEU A 14 -1.12 7.84 -8.84
C LEU A 14 -2.29 6.92 -8.48
N PRO A 15 -3.51 7.18 -9.00
CA PRO A 15 -4.67 6.33 -8.75
C PRO A 15 -4.51 4.86 -9.16
N GLU A 16 -3.73 4.59 -10.21
CA GLU A 16 -3.43 3.21 -10.65
C GLU A 16 -2.68 2.39 -9.60
N HIS A 17 -1.86 3.04 -8.77
CA HIS A 17 -1.17 2.38 -7.66
C HIS A 17 -2.15 1.92 -6.57
N ASP A 18 -3.17 2.73 -6.26
CA ASP A 18 -4.25 2.33 -5.34
C ASP A 18 -5.04 1.14 -5.91
N ILE A 19 -5.32 1.14 -7.22
CA ILE A 19 -6.00 0.03 -7.90
C ILE A 19 -5.17 -1.25 -7.82
N PHE A 20 -3.86 -1.17 -8.09
CA PHE A 20 -2.95 -2.30 -7.97
C PHE A 20 -2.98 -2.90 -6.56
N VAL A 21 -2.76 -2.08 -5.52
CA VAL A 21 -2.73 -2.53 -4.12
C VAL A 21 -4.05 -3.19 -3.73
N ARG A 22 -5.19 -2.58 -4.07
CA ARG A 22 -6.51 -3.15 -3.77
C ARG A 22 -6.77 -4.44 -4.53
N ARG A 23 -6.30 -4.56 -5.77
CA ARG A 23 -6.42 -5.79 -6.56
C ARG A 23 -5.65 -6.93 -5.90
N GLN A 24 -4.40 -6.71 -5.52
CA GLN A 24 -3.61 -7.74 -4.85
C GLN A 24 -4.20 -8.12 -3.49
N ALA A 25 -4.65 -7.14 -2.70
CA ALA A 25 -5.35 -7.41 -1.44
C ALA A 25 -6.62 -8.26 -1.64
N ARG A 26 -7.40 -8.00 -2.69
CA ARG A 26 -8.59 -8.82 -3.04
C ARG A 26 -8.23 -10.23 -3.48
N ASN A 27 -7.03 -10.45 -4.01
CA ASN A 27 -6.53 -11.78 -4.35
C ASN A 27 -6.03 -12.57 -3.12
N GLY A 28 -6.04 -11.95 -1.93
CA GLY A 28 -5.59 -12.59 -0.69
C GLY A 28 -4.09 -12.43 -0.40
N GLU A 29 -3.38 -11.60 -1.17
CA GLU A 29 -1.97 -11.30 -0.92
C GLU A 29 -1.78 -10.56 0.41
N ASP A 30 -0.73 -10.91 1.16
CA ASP A 30 -0.37 -10.19 2.38
C ASP A 30 0.37 -8.88 2.05
N VAL A 31 0.36 -7.94 3.01
CA VAL A 31 0.96 -6.60 2.84
C VAL A 31 2.42 -6.66 2.37
N THR A 32 3.20 -7.66 2.81
CA THR A 32 4.61 -7.81 2.44
C THR A 32 4.75 -8.25 0.99
N SER A 33 3.96 -9.24 0.57
CA SER A 33 3.92 -9.70 -0.82
C SER A 33 3.46 -8.60 -1.77
N ILE A 34 2.43 -7.84 -1.39
CA ILE A 34 1.95 -6.67 -2.14
C ILE A 34 3.06 -5.62 -2.29
N LEU A 35 3.81 -5.32 -1.23
CA LEU A 35 4.92 -4.37 -1.28
C LEU A 35 6.01 -4.82 -2.26
N ILE A 36 6.41 -6.10 -2.21
CA ILE A 36 7.42 -6.66 -3.13
C ILE A 36 6.96 -6.57 -4.59
N LEU A 37 5.70 -6.97 -4.86
CA LEU A 37 5.11 -6.89 -6.19
C LEU A 37 5.01 -5.43 -6.66
N PHE A 38 4.65 -4.52 -5.75
CA PHE A 38 4.55 -3.09 -6.05
C PHE A 38 5.91 -2.48 -6.40
N GLU A 39 6.96 -2.79 -5.64
CA GLU A 39 8.32 -2.30 -5.91
C GLU A 39 8.88 -2.87 -7.22
N THR A 40 8.41 -4.04 -7.64
CA THR A 40 8.78 -4.66 -8.93
C THR A 40 8.07 -3.97 -10.09
N GLU A 41 6.77 -3.70 -9.98
CA GLU A 41 5.96 -3.05 -11.04
C GLU A 41 6.26 -1.54 -11.15
N TYR A 42 6.48 -0.87 -10.01
CA TYR A 42 6.65 0.58 -9.91
C TYR A 42 7.97 0.94 -9.18
N PRO A 43 9.15 0.62 -9.75
CA PRO A 43 10.44 0.74 -9.07
C PRO A 43 10.80 2.18 -8.65
N ASN A 44 10.20 3.17 -9.33
CA ASN A 44 10.39 4.60 -9.08
C ASN A 44 9.46 5.16 -7.99
N VAL A 45 8.51 4.37 -7.48
CA VAL A 45 7.54 4.79 -6.47
C VAL A 45 7.93 4.17 -5.13
N LYS A 46 8.58 4.95 -4.26
CA LYS A 46 9.00 4.47 -2.93
C LYS A 46 7.86 4.59 -1.94
N VAL A 47 7.50 3.47 -1.32
CA VAL A 47 6.40 3.35 -0.35
C VAL A 47 6.87 2.59 0.88
N SER A 48 6.28 2.89 2.03
CA SER A 48 6.49 2.09 3.24
C SER A 48 5.47 0.96 3.33
N LYS A 49 5.77 -0.05 4.15
CA LYS A 49 4.85 -1.15 4.45
C LYS A 49 3.54 -0.64 5.07
N GLU A 50 3.62 0.36 5.93
CA GLU A 50 2.48 1.01 6.57
C GLU A 50 1.58 1.71 5.56
N TRP A 51 2.16 2.36 4.55
CA TRP A 51 1.42 3.02 3.47
C TRP A 51 0.58 2.02 2.65
N ILE A 52 1.15 0.84 2.36
CA ILE A 52 0.44 -0.27 1.71
C ILE A 52 -0.64 -0.82 2.63
N LYS A 53 -0.33 -1.03 3.92
CA LYS A 53 -1.27 -1.57 4.92
C LYS A 53 -2.54 -0.72 5.06
N GLU A 54 -2.44 0.60 5.02
CA GLU A 54 -3.62 1.47 5.06
C GLU A 54 -4.55 1.27 3.85
N ARG A 55 -3.99 0.85 2.71
CA ARG A 55 -4.71 0.66 1.45
C ARG A 55 -5.27 -0.74 1.26
N THR A 56 -4.66 -1.74 1.91
CA THR A 56 -5.23 -3.09 1.99
C THR A 56 -6.46 -3.12 2.91
N ASN A 57 -6.47 -2.29 3.97
CA ASN A 57 -7.54 -2.26 4.98
C ASN A 57 -8.74 -1.37 4.62
N GLY A 58 -8.83 -0.89 3.38
CA GLY A 58 -9.94 -0.06 2.88
C GLY A 58 -11.31 -0.76 2.80
N SER A 59 -11.51 -1.89 3.49
CA SER A 59 -12.78 -2.63 3.52
C SER A 59 -13.24 -3.07 4.93
N SER A 60 -12.73 -2.45 6.00
CA SER A 60 -13.14 -2.78 7.38
C SER A 60 -13.51 -1.56 8.22
N TYR A 61 -14.14 -0.56 7.61
CA TYR A 61 -14.91 0.48 8.31
C TYR A 61 -16.33 0.53 7.75
N THR A 62 -17.02 -0.61 7.81
CA THR A 62 -18.49 -0.65 7.81
C THR A 62 -18.90 -1.49 9.01
N ARG A 63 -19.64 -0.81 9.87
CA ARG A 63 -20.17 -1.26 11.15
C ARG A 63 -21.39 -2.14 10.94
#